data_AF-A0A370IFT2-F1
#
_entry.id   AF-A0A370IFT2-F1
#
_cell.length_a   1.000
_cell.length_b   1.000
_cell.length_c   1.000
_cell.angle_alpha   90.00
_cell.angle_beta   90.00
_cell.angle_gamma   90.00
#
_symmetry.space_group_name_H-M   'P 1'
#
loop_
_entity.id
_entity.type
_entity.pdbx_description
1 polymer ?
#
loop_
_entity_poly.entity_id
_entity_poly.type
_entity_poly.pdbx_seq_one_letter_code
_entity_poly.pdbx_strand_id
1 'polypeptide(L)' 'MLRKRIVGGHNKQIDTIVNMVLPSHEQGRGRQLLEELVTDPDAPIEAYGGQRNAVRLTSISDAVDYLKENGGDVPFGFD' A
#
# COMPACT_ATOMS: atom_id res chain seq x y z
N MET A 1 -1.42 2.84 -3.54
CA MET A 1 -2.52 1.85 -3.39
C MET A 1 -3.89 2.50 -3.26
N LEU A 2 -4.01 3.60 -2.48
CA LEU A 2 -5.25 4.34 -2.23
C LEU A 2 -6.06 4.70 -3.50
N ARG A 3 -5.40 5.25 -4.52
CA ARG A 3 -6.02 5.56 -5.82
C ARG A 3 -6.77 4.38 -6.47
N LYS A 4 -6.33 3.15 -6.21
CA LYS A 4 -6.94 1.91 -6.76
C LYS A 4 -7.84 1.19 -5.77
N ARG A 5 -8.12 1.76 -4.59
CA ARG A 5 -8.98 1.21 -3.54
C ARG A 5 -8.65 -0.26 -3.22
N ILE A 6 -7.35 -0.56 -3.03
CA ILE A 6 -6.87 -1.88 -2.62
C ILE A 6 -7.11 -2.02 -1.11
N VAL A 7 -8.36 -2.24 -0.72
CA VAL A 7 -8.86 -2.29 0.68
C VAL A 7 -9.87 -3.43 0.81
N GLY A 8 -10.07 -3.95 2.03
CA GLY A 8 -11.04 -5.02 2.29
C GLY A 8 -10.76 -6.30 1.51
N GLY A 9 -11.73 -6.84 0.77
CA GLY A 9 -11.55 -8.06 -0.03
C GLY A 9 -10.63 -7.88 -1.25
N HIS A 10 -10.29 -6.64 -1.60
CA HIS A 10 -9.54 -6.32 -2.81
C HIS A 10 -8.04 -6.15 -2.48
N ASN A 11 -7.32 -7.27 -2.39
CA ASN A 11 -5.88 -7.33 -2.12
C ASN A 11 -5.06 -7.49 -3.41
N LYS A 12 -3.75 -7.19 -3.33
CA LYS A 12 -2.79 -7.44 -4.42
C LYS A 12 -1.45 -7.89 -3.86
N GLN A 13 -0.72 -8.68 -4.64
CA GLN A 13 0.67 -9.03 -4.32
C GLN A 13 1.56 -7.78 -4.36
N ILE A 14 2.52 -7.69 -3.45
CA ILE A 14 3.53 -6.62 -3.41
C ILE A 14 4.19 -6.45 -4.79
N ASP A 15 4.60 -7.55 -5.42
CA ASP A 15 5.23 -7.54 -6.75
C ASP A 15 4.31 -6.93 -7.82
N THR A 16 3.01 -7.19 -7.74
CA THR A 16 2.03 -6.57 -8.64
C THR A 16 1.92 -5.06 -8.38
N ILE A 17 1.93 -4.63 -7.12
CA ILE A 17 1.81 -3.21 -6.77
C ILE A 17 3.01 -2.44 -7.28
N VAL A 18 4.24 -2.89 -6.99
CA VAL A 18 5.47 -2.20 -7.42
C VAL A 18 5.58 -2.13 -8.93
N ASN A 19 5.22 -3.21 -9.64
CA ASN A 19 5.25 -3.23 -11.10
C ASN A 19 4.22 -2.27 -11.73
N MET A 20 3.11 -2.01 -11.03
CA MET A 20 2.06 -1.11 -11.52
C MET A 20 2.35 0.38 -11.30
N VAL A 21 3.22 0.73 -10.35
CA VAL A 21 3.37 2.12 -9.89
C VAL A 21 4.81 2.65 -9.92
N LEU A 22 5.82 1.76 -9.99
CA LEU A 22 7.23 2.14 -10.00
C LEU A 22 7.93 1.70 -11.30
N PRO A 23 8.86 2.52 -11.81
CA PRO A 23 9.75 2.09 -12.89
C PRO A 23 10.64 0.93 -12.43
N SER A 24 11.07 0.10 -13.37
CA SER A 24 11.77 -1.18 -13.08
C SER A 24 12.99 -1.06 -12.17
N HIS A 25 13.74 0.05 -12.24
CA HIS A 25 14.92 0.29 -11.42
C HIS A 25 14.60 0.67 -9.96
N GLU A 26 13.35 1.08 -9.66
CA GLU A 26 12.90 1.40 -8.30
C GLU A 26 12.08 0.27 -7.66
N GLN A 27 11.67 -0.74 -8.45
CA GLN A 27 10.83 -1.84 -7.96
C GLN A 27 11.44 -2.62 -6.80
N GLY A 28 12.76 -2.84 -6.81
CA GLY A 28 13.47 -3.52 -5.73
C GLY A 28 13.37 -2.77 -4.40
N ARG A 29 13.59 -1.45 -4.43
CA ARG A 29 13.45 -0.58 -3.25
C ARG A 29 12.00 -0.47 -2.81
N GLY A 30 11.07 -0.32 -3.74
CA GLY A 30 9.64 -0.25 -3.43
C GLY A 30 9.10 -1.52 -2.79
N ARG A 31 9.64 -2.68 -3.18
CA ARG A 31 9.30 -3.96 -2.56
C ARG A 31 9.74 -4.01 -1.10
N GLN A 32 10.98 -3.65 -0.81
CA GLN A 32 11.50 -3.62 0.56
C GLN A 32 10.68 -2.68 1.45
N LEU A 33 10.39 -1.47 0.96
CA LEU A 33 9.56 -0.51 1.70
C LEU A 33 8.15 -1.04 1.98
N LEU A 34 7.52 -1.73 1.03
CA LEU A 34 6.21 -2.35 1.26
C LEU A 34 6.29 -3.52 2.24
N GLU A 35 7.34 -4.33 2.19
CA GLU A 35 7.56 -5.42 3.15
C GLU A 35 7.78 -4.87 4.58
N GLU A 36 8.54 -3.77 4.73
CA GLU A 36 8.73 -3.05 6.00
C GLU A 36 7.41 -2.48 6.54
N LEU A 37 6.65 -1.77 5.69
CA LEU A 37 5.36 -1.17 6.08
C LEU A 37 4.33 -2.23 6.48
N VAL A 38 4.37 -3.44 5.93
CA VAL A 38 3.44 -4.52 6.32
C VAL A 38 3.72 -5.04 7.74
N THR A 39 4.95 -4.89 8.20
CA THR A 39 5.35 -5.27 9.56
C THR A 39 5.19 -4.15 10.59
N ASP A 40 4.98 -2.92 10.12
CA ASP A 40 4.76 -1.75 10.96
C ASP A 40 3.29 -1.70 11.41
N PRO A 41 3.00 -1.82 12.72
CA PRO A 41 1.64 -1.76 13.24
C PRO A 41 0.97 -0.39 13.06
N ASP A 42 1.77 0.67 12.88
CA ASP A 42 1.27 2.04 12.70
C ASP A 42 1.05 2.39 11.22
N ALA A 43 1.47 1.52 10.30
CA ALA A 43 1.25 1.71 8.87
C ALA A 43 -0.16 1.23 8.46
N PRO A 44 -0.83 1.93 7.52
CA PRO A 44 -2.18 1.60 7.07
C PRO A 44 -2.19 0.44 6.06
N ILE A 45 -1.27 -0.53 6.19
CA ILE A 45 -1.08 -1.65 5.27
C ILE A 45 -1.00 -2.93 6.10
N GLU A 46 -1.76 -3.95 5.70
CA GLU A 46 -1.72 -5.25 6.36
C GLU A 46 -1.54 -6.39 5.35
N ALA A 47 -0.93 -7.47 5.82
CA ALA A 47 -0.85 -8.72 5.09
C ALA A 47 -2.23 -9.36 4.97
N TYR A 48 -2.56 -9.86 3.79
CA TYR A 48 -3.82 -10.56 3.55
C TYR A 48 -3.57 -12.04 3.29
N GLY A 49 -4.21 -12.89 4.12
CA GLY A 49 -4.12 -14.34 3.99
C GLY A 49 -4.81 -14.86 2.71
N GLY A 50 -4.20 -15.85 2.06
CA GLY A 50 -4.76 -16.55 0.89
C GLY A 50 -3.91 -16.46 -0.38
N GLN A 51 -3.03 -15.47 -0.49
CA GLN A 51 -2.03 -15.37 -1.56
C GLN A 51 -0.69 -14.92 -0.99
N ARG A 52 0.42 -15.45 -1.54
CA ARG A 52 1.77 -15.13 -1.07
C ARG A 52 2.06 -13.64 -1.23
N ASN A 53 2.50 -12.99 -0.16
CA ASN A 53 2.83 -11.55 -0.11
C ASN A 53 1.69 -10.66 -0.64
N ALA A 54 0.44 -11.08 -0.46
CA ALA A 54 -0.70 -10.22 -0.74
C ALA A 54 -0.89 -9.23 0.41
N VAL A 55 -1.15 -7.97 0.03
CA VAL A 55 -1.33 -6.86 0.96
C VAL A 55 -2.56 -6.06 0.56
N ARG A 56 -3.11 -5.36 1.55
CA ARG A 56 -4.20 -4.40 1.37
C ARG A 56 -4.04 -3.24 2.34
N LEU A 57 -4.74 -2.16 2.07
CA LEU A 57 -4.93 -1.10 3.05
C LEU A 57 -5.87 -1.60 4.16
N THR A 58 -5.60 -1.18 5.40
CA THR A 58 -6.48 -1.44 6.56
C THR A 58 -7.83 -0.77 6.35
N SER A 59 -7.80 0.53 6.04
CA SER A 59 -8.97 1.32 5.66
C SER A 59 -8.57 2.45 4.70
N ILE A 60 -9.58 3.10 4.11
CA ILE A 60 -9.35 4.29 3.29
C ILE A 60 -8.92 5.46 4.17
N SER A 61 -9.55 5.64 5.32
CA SER A 61 -9.28 6.75 6.25
C SER A 61 -7.85 6.67 6.78
N ASP A 62 -7.42 5.52 7.30
CA ASP A 62 -6.04 5.38 7.82
C ASP A 62 -4.99 5.65 6.73
N ALA A 63 -5.29 5.25 5.50
CA ALA A 63 -4.40 5.50 4.37
C ALA A 63 -4.34 6.99 3.98
N VAL A 64 -5.44 7.73 4.14
CA VAL A 64 -5.46 9.18 3.92
C VAL A 64 -4.73 9.89 5.05
N ASP A 65 -5.01 9.53 6.30
CA ASP A 65 -4.40 10.13 7.49
C ASP A 65 -2.88 9.91 7.49
N TYR A 66 -2.42 8.69 7.22
CA TYR A 66 -1.00 8.37 7.09
C TYR A 66 -0.32 9.20 6.00
N LEU A 67 -0.97 9.43 4.85
CA LEU A 67 -0.41 10.29 3.80
C LEU A 67 -0.32 11.74 4.28
N LYS A 68 -1.36 12.28 4.92
CA LYS A 68 -1.35 13.65 5.43
C LYS A 68 -0.27 13.87 6.49
N GLU A 69 -0.12 12.92 7.40
CA GLU A 69 0.85 12.99 8.51
C GLU A 69 2.30 12.85 8.03
N ASN A 70 2.55 12.06 6.99
CA ASN A 70 3.89 11.82 6.44
C ASN A 70 4.23 12.71 5.23
N GLY A 71 3.43 13.74 4.96
CA GLY A 71 3.66 14.68 3.86
C GLY A 71 3.50 14.08 2.46
N GLY A 72 2.74 12.99 2.34
CA GLY A 72 2.39 12.34 1.07
C GLY A 72 1.17 12.97 0.38
N ASP A 73 1.08 12.78 -0.94
CA ASP A 73 -0.01 13.30 -1.74
C ASP A 73 -1.27 12.42 -1.65
N VAL A 74 -2.36 13.00 -1.16
CA VAL A 74 -3.68 12.36 -1.16
C VAL A 74 -4.27 12.40 -2.59
N PRO A 75 -4.61 11.25 -3.19
CA PRO A 75 -5.20 11.22 -4.52
C PRO A 75 -6.56 11.93 -4.56
N PHE A 76 -6.87 12.59 -5.69
CA PHE A 76 -8.16 13.24 -5.89
C PHE A 76 -9.36 12.31 -5.64
N GLY A 77 -10.36 12.80 -4.91
CA GLY A 77 -11.57 12.05 -4.53
C GLY A 77 -11.46 11.28 -3.21
N PHE A 78 -10.46 11.59 -2.39
CA PHE A 78 -10.30 11.13 -1.02
C PHE A 78 -10.06 12.35 -0.13
N ASP A 79 -10.71 12.40 1.02
CA ASP A 79 -10.66 13.51 1.98
C ASP A 79 -10.62 12.96 3.41
#